data_AF-A0A6M4MDI8-F1
#
_entry.id   AF-A0A6M4MDI8-F1
#
_cell.length_a   1.000
_cell.length_b   1.000
_cell.length_c   1.000
_cell.angle_alpha   90.00
_cell.angle_beta   90.00
_cell.angle_gamma   90.00
#
_symmetry.space_group_name_H-M   'P 1'
#
loop_
_entity.id
_entity.type
_entity.pdbx_description
1 polymer ?
#
loop_
_entity_poly.entity_id
_entity_poly.type
_entity_poly.pdbx_seq_one_letter_code
_entity_poly.pdbx_strand_id
1 'polypeptide(L)'
;MKTVSLQPYETLFSWLSRTHIRYGVGPVARTYHALLGKTKMRLHPYLPQGLRDFSALTEKSTSTLLSQHTLYPLFRFFHADEQGRLKHTLLTGEGSSTHAANIPHARLHIPLHHKYRPLCAREQRQRLGFAYFDIRHQLPGLIACERHQITLTGVLCGDGALDSAIALPQEKSPVSSVSAVTTAFSQFCVAVSEQCSTSTALMQPYQMDNYRHLLDRKGYLTRHHQLRLQQVKQALGARYETLQLDSGTESLRDYAFLGPLLRQRTGYPAHPLKHLLLGFWLFDGASTGYLKTITPVEQQSLALADTASLEAKTLALLKQQVSFATIAKRLGKSRCYVRRIAQLNQVSYRHNALMFDARVRHRVIIQALLGRHRRTIANNLGVGMGYVEQVIANTRGLRQWRQVLTHKHKRVKAIYVIKQARIAHPDWLQKDIKQQESQAFFYLYHHDREALKQCLPPRRAPTPPPFDWAKEDMRLIAALKQLTAPYPQSLSAAGRAISDNGHLRKNLTKLPRTHAQLVAYQIIDK
;
A
#
# COMPACT_ATOMS: atom_id res chain seq x y z
N MET A 1 -13.55 -23.85 35.96
CA MET A 1 -12.19 -24.41 35.75
C MET A 1 -11.17 -23.38 36.21
N LYS A 2 -10.24 -23.69 37.12
CA LYS A 2 -9.20 -22.74 37.56
C LYS A 2 -8.17 -22.56 36.44
N THR A 3 -8.03 -21.35 35.92
CA THR A 3 -7.09 -21.00 34.84
C THR A 3 -5.72 -20.59 35.40
N VAL A 4 -4.69 -20.51 34.54
CA VAL A 4 -3.41 -19.89 34.94
C VAL A 4 -3.50 -18.37 34.84
N SER A 5 -2.65 -17.65 35.58
CA SER A 5 -2.54 -16.19 35.42
C SER A 5 -1.90 -15.82 34.08
N LEU A 6 -2.55 -14.89 33.37
CA LEU A 6 -2.05 -14.30 32.14
C LEU A 6 -0.91 -13.33 32.45
N GLN A 7 0.26 -13.57 31.87
CA GLN A 7 1.47 -12.76 32.08
C GLN A 7 1.48 -11.54 31.16
N PRO A 8 2.10 -10.39 31.55
CA PRO A 8 2.19 -9.23 30.67
C PRO A 8 2.79 -9.59 29.31
N TYR A 9 2.17 -9.09 28.23
CA TYR A 9 2.58 -9.35 26.84
C TYR A 9 2.52 -10.82 26.39
N GLU A 10 1.93 -11.73 27.18
CA GLU A 10 1.71 -13.12 26.78
C GLU A 10 0.58 -13.22 25.74
N THR A 11 0.77 -13.98 24.66
CA THR A 11 -0.31 -14.22 23.69
C THR A 11 -1.43 -15.07 24.31
N LEU A 12 -2.68 -14.84 23.89
CA LEU A 12 -3.82 -15.66 24.35
C LEU A 12 -3.67 -17.15 24.00
N PHE A 13 -3.01 -17.45 22.88
CA PHE A 13 -2.65 -18.82 22.53
C PHE A 13 -1.73 -19.45 23.58
N SER A 14 -0.69 -18.74 24.03
CA SER A 14 0.22 -19.22 25.06
C SER A 14 -0.49 -19.45 26.40
N TRP A 15 -1.35 -18.52 26.80
CA TRP A 15 -2.14 -18.67 28.03
C TRP A 15 -3.08 -19.89 27.97
N LEU A 16 -3.73 -20.10 26.83
CA LEU A 16 -4.61 -21.26 26.62
C LEU A 16 -3.81 -22.57 26.64
N SER A 17 -2.64 -22.57 26.00
CA SER A 17 -1.68 -23.68 26.01
C SER A 17 -1.25 -24.04 27.43
N ARG A 18 -0.86 -23.05 28.25
CA ARG A 18 -0.49 -23.27 29.66
C ARG A 18 -1.67 -23.74 30.50
N THR A 19 -2.85 -23.17 30.28
CA THR A 19 -4.08 -23.54 31.00
C THR A 19 -4.44 -25.01 30.73
N HIS A 20 -4.35 -25.45 29.48
CA HIS A 20 -4.55 -26.86 29.11
C HIS A 20 -3.51 -27.78 29.75
N ILE A 21 -2.23 -27.44 29.63
CA ILE A 21 -1.14 -28.25 30.19
C ILE A 21 -1.29 -28.42 31.71
N ARG A 22 -1.69 -27.35 32.42
CA ARG A 22 -1.95 -27.39 33.86
C ARG A 22 -3.12 -28.30 34.22
N TYR A 23 -4.16 -28.35 33.38
CA TYR A 23 -5.36 -29.13 33.67
C TYR A 23 -5.23 -30.63 33.33
N GLY A 24 -4.25 -30.99 32.50
CA GLY A 24 -3.89 -32.39 32.27
C GLY A 24 -4.69 -33.10 31.17
N VAL A 25 -4.23 -34.32 30.90
CA VAL A 25 -4.28 -35.04 29.61
C VAL A 25 -5.70 -35.31 29.11
N GLY A 26 -6.03 -34.71 27.97
CA GLY A 26 -7.25 -34.96 27.21
C GLY A 26 -7.21 -34.20 25.89
N PRO A 27 -8.15 -34.44 24.96
CA PRO A 27 -8.20 -33.70 23.70
C PRO A 27 -8.33 -32.19 23.97
N VAL A 28 -7.54 -31.38 23.27
CA VAL A 28 -7.56 -29.91 23.35
C VAL A 28 -8.98 -29.34 23.22
N ALA A 29 -9.82 -29.98 22.41
CA ALA A 29 -11.24 -29.67 22.24
C ALA A 29 -12.03 -29.64 23.56
N ARG A 30 -11.71 -30.51 24.53
CA ARG A 30 -12.36 -30.51 25.86
C ARG A 30 -12.04 -29.24 26.64
N THR A 31 -10.79 -28.76 26.57
CA THR A 31 -10.41 -27.49 27.20
C THR A 31 -11.10 -26.31 26.54
N TYR A 32 -11.22 -26.30 25.21
CA TYR A 32 -11.96 -25.25 24.50
C TYR A 32 -13.45 -25.25 24.89
N HIS A 33 -14.05 -26.43 25.00
CA HIS A 33 -15.46 -26.54 25.40
C HIS A 33 -15.66 -26.09 26.85
N ALA A 34 -14.79 -26.53 27.77
CA ALA A 34 -14.87 -26.18 29.18
C ALA A 34 -14.65 -24.68 29.45
N LEU A 35 -13.80 -24.00 28.67
CA LEU A 35 -13.51 -22.58 28.85
C LEU A 35 -14.43 -21.65 28.06
N LEU A 36 -14.78 -22.03 26.83
CA LEU A 36 -15.36 -21.12 25.83
C LEU A 36 -16.60 -21.69 25.15
N GLY A 37 -17.06 -22.89 25.54
CA GLY A 37 -18.19 -23.59 24.92
C GLY A 37 -17.95 -24.04 23.47
N LYS A 38 -16.71 -23.94 22.97
CA LYS A 38 -16.36 -24.19 21.56
C LYS A 38 -15.63 -25.52 21.41
N THR A 39 -15.94 -26.28 20.36
CA THR A 39 -15.27 -27.57 20.08
C THR A 39 -13.94 -27.41 19.35
N LYS A 40 -13.79 -26.33 18.57
CA LYS A 40 -12.56 -25.94 17.89
C LYS A 40 -12.41 -24.42 17.93
N MET A 41 -11.16 -23.96 18.07
CA MET A 41 -10.84 -22.54 18.07
C MET A 41 -9.54 -22.30 17.31
N ARG A 42 -9.47 -21.17 16.60
CA ARG A 42 -8.22 -20.66 16.01
C ARG A 42 -7.91 -19.31 16.61
N LEU A 43 -6.75 -19.20 17.24
CA LEU A 43 -6.26 -17.95 17.78
C LEU A 43 -5.19 -17.38 16.85
N HIS A 44 -5.53 -16.27 16.22
CA HIS A 44 -4.57 -15.55 15.38
C HIS A 44 -3.39 -15.05 16.26
N PRO A 45 -2.11 -15.24 15.85
CA PRO A 45 -0.95 -14.96 16.72
C PRO A 45 -0.91 -13.55 17.32
N TYR A 46 -1.34 -12.56 16.54
CA TYR A 46 -1.31 -11.15 16.96
C TYR A 46 -2.64 -10.38 16.89
N LEU A 47 -3.73 -10.98 16.38
CA LEU A 47 -5.07 -10.36 16.27
C LEU A 47 -6.17 -11.38 16.66
N PRO A 48 -6.06 -12.01 17.84
CA PRO A 48 -7.03 -13.01 18.30
C PRO A 48 -8.42 -12.38 18.48
N GLN A 49 -9.45 -13.17 18.21
CA GLN A 49 -10.85 -12.75 18.22
C GLN A 49 -11.57 -13.24 19.48
N GLY A 50 -12.68 -12.57 19.83
CA GLY A 50 -13.52 -12.94 20.96
C GLY A 50 -12.93 -12.51 22.31
N LEU A 51 -12.24 -11.37 22.38
CA LEU A 51 -11.58 -10.90 23.61
C LEU A 51 -12.55 -10.71 24.79
N ARG A 52 -13.85 -10.50 24.55
CA ARG A 52 -14.86 -10.45 25.61
C ARG A 52 -14.96 -11.78 26.37
N ASP A 53 -14.95 -12.90 25.65
CA ASP A 53 -14.98 -14.24 26.25
C ASP A 53 -13.74 -14.45 27.13
N PHE A 54 -12.56 -13.99 26.70
CA PHE A 54 -11.31 -14.12 27.45
C PHE A 54 -11.22 -13.20 28.67
N SER A 55 -11.93 -12.07 28.68
CA SER A 55 -11.84 -11.09 29.77
C SER A 55 -12.23 -11.69 31.11
N ALA A 56 -13.34 -12.45 31.14
CA ALA A 56 -13.80 -13.14 32.34
C ALA A 56 -12.85 -14.28 32.76
N LEU A 57 -12.30 -15.02 31.81
CA LEU A 57 -11.45 -16.19 32.08
C LEU A 57 -10.03 -15.84 32.55
N THR A 58 -9.55 -14.64 32.20
CA THR A 58 -8.18 -14.16 32.48
C THR A 58 -8.12 -13.14 33.60
N GLU A 59 -9.27 -12.71 34.13
CA GLU A 59 -9.39 -11.63 35.11
C GLU A 59 -8.74 -10.32 34.63
N LYS A 60 -8.66 -10.11 33.32
CA LYS A 60 -8.16 -8.90 32.67
C LYS A 60 -9.29 -8.17 31.98
N SER A 61 -9.26 -6.84 32.03
CA SER A 61 -10.22 -6.03 31.28
C SER A 61 -10.01 -6.19 29.77
N THR A 62 -11.08 -5.99 29.00
CA THR A 62 -11.01 -6.02 27.54
C THR A 62 -10.06 -4.97 26.96
N SER A 63 -9.89 -3.82 27.64
CA SER A 63 -8.93 -2.79 27.24
C SER A 63 -7.48 -3.26 27.42
N THR A 64 -7.16 -3.94 28.53
CA THR A 64 -5.84 -4.53 28.76
C THR A 64 -5.54 -5.65 27.78
N LEU A 65 -6.50 -6.54 27.51
CA LEU A 65 -6.34 -7.60 26.50
C LEU A 65 -6.02 -7.01 25.13
N LEU A 66 -6.76 -5.99 24.74
CA LEU A 66 -6.58 -5.32 23.46
C LEU A 66 -5.25 -4.57 23.38
N SER A 67 -4.79 -3.90 24.44
CA SER A 67 -3.55 -3.12 24.40
C SER A 67 -2.27 -3.93 24.59
N GLN A 68 -2.29 -4.95 25.45
CA GLN A 68 -1.09 -5.69 25.84
C GLN A 68 -1.00 -7.10 25.25
N HIS A 69 -2.11 -7.68 24.79
CA HIS A 69 -2.16 -9.07 24.32
C HIS A 69 -2.56 -9.21 22.84
N THR A 70 -2.63 -8.08 22.13
CA THR A 70 -2.80 -8.03 20.67
C THR A 70 -1.91 -6.93 20.08
N LEU A 71 -1.69 -6.96 18.77
CA LEU A 71 -1.06 -5.86 18.04
C LEU A 71 -2.07 -4.78 17.61
N TYR A 72 -3.31 -4.80 18.10
CA TYR A 72 -4.33 -3.81 17.75
C TYR A 72 -3.85 -2.35 17.89
N PRO A 73 -3.13 -1.94 18.96
CA PRO A 73 -2.70 -0.54 19.09
C PRO A 73 -1.83 -0.09 17.93
N LEU A 74 -0.91 -0.96 17.48
CA LEU A 74 -0.04 -0.70 16.34
C LEU A 74 -0.82 -0.59 15.02
N PHE A 75 -1.80 -1.49 14.81
CA PHE A 75 -2.67 -1.45 13.64
C PHE A 75 -3.55 -0.18 13.63
N ARG A 76 -4.12 0.18 14.79
CA ARG A 76 -4.91 1.40 14.95
C ARG A 76 -4.07 2.66 14.74
N PHE A 77 -2.83 2.67 15.24
CA PHE A 77 -1.88 3.76 15.08
C PHE A 77 -1.57 4.05 13.61
N PHE A 78 -1.46 3.00 12.78
CA PHE A 78 -1.27 3.11 11.33
C PHE A 78 -2.59 3.02 10.52
N HIS A 79 -3.69 3.54 11.07
CA HIS A 79 -4.98 3.72 10.37
C HIS A 79 -5.66 2.45 9.85
N ALA A 80 -5.30 1.26 10.35
CA ALA A 80 -5.98 0.04 9.94
C ALA A 80 -7.39 -0.12 10.58
N ASP A 81 -7.82 0.82 11.43
CA ASP A 81 -9.13 0.79 12.08
C ASP A 81 -9.77 2.16 12.33
N GLU A 82 -9.83 3.02 11.32
CA GLU A 82 -10.48 4.33 11.44
C GLU A 82 -11.97 4.24 11.79
N GLN A 83 -12.66 3.18 11.33
CA GLN A 83 -14.10 2.98 11.52
C GLN A 83 -14.44 2.08 12.73
N GLY A 84 -13.45 1.60 13.50
CA GLY A 84 -13.67 0.73 14.67
C GLY A 84 -14.08 -0.71 14.34
N ARG A 85 -14.05 -1.13 13.07
CA ARG A 85 -14.42 -2.48 12.62
C ARG A 85 -13.47 -3.55 13.15
N LEU A 86 -12.16 -3.29 13.15
CA LEU A 86 -11.17 -4.23 13.69
C LEU A 86 -11.35 -4.37 15.19
N LYS A 87 -11.49 -3.26 15.93
CA LYS A 87 -11.79 -3.30 17.37
C LYS A 87 -13.05 -4.12 17.66
N HIS A 88 -14.14 -3.86 16.93
CA HIS A 88 -15.38 -4.61 17.07
C HIS A 88 -15.17 -6.11 16.88
N THR A 89 -14.50 -6.48 15.78
CA THR A 89 -14.23 -7.88 15.41
C THR A 89 -13.35 -8.59 16.46
N LEU A 90 -12.33 -7.92 16.99
CA LEU A 90 -11.47 -8.48 18.04
C LEU A 90 -12.26 -8.71 19.33
N LEU A 91 -13.12 -7.78 19.72
CA LEU A 91 -13.90 -7.88 20.95
C LEU A 91 -15.00 -8.94 20.88
N THR A 92 -15.79 -8.96 19.81
CA THR A 92 -16.99 -9.82 19.66
C THR A 92 -16.68 -11.18 19.04
N GLY A 93 -15.64 -11.26 18.21
CA GLY A 93 -15.39 -12.42 17.36
C GLY A 93 -16.29 -12.52 16.13
N GLU A 94 -17.08 -11.49 15.84
CA GLU A 94 -17.92 -11.43 14.66
C GLU A 94 -17.12 -10.93 13.44
N GLY A 95 -17.06 -11.75 12.39
CA GLY A 95 -16.36 -11.43 11.15
C GLY A 95 -14.92 -11.95 11.12
N SER A 96 -14.03 -11.22 10.44
CA SER A 96 -12.64 -11.64 10.23
C SER A 96 -11.66 -10.51 10.53
N SER A 97 -10.85 -10.69 11.57
CA SER A 97 -9.85 -9.72 12.01
C SER A 97 -8.81 -9.42 10.94
N THR A 98 -8.42 -10.41 10.12
CA THR A 98 -7.47 -10.20 9.02
C THR A 98 -8.05 -9.32 7.91
N HIS A 99 -9.33 -9.50 7.57
CA HIS A 99 -10.03 -8.65 6.61
C HIS A 99 -10.27 -7.25 7.18
N ALA A 100 -10.70 -7.14 8.45
CA ALA A 100 -10.91 -5.86 9.11
C ALA A 100 -9.61 -5.04 9.19
N ALA A 101 -8.46 -5.71 9.39
CA ALA A 101 -7.13 -5.09 9.38
C ALA A 101 -6.53 -4.88 7.98
N ASN A 102 -7.27 -5.16 6.90
CA ASN A 102 -6.80 -5.07 5.50
C ASN A 102 -5.52 -5.88 5.18
N ILE A 103 -5.23 -6.95 5.91
CA ILE A 103 -4.02 -7.77 5.71
C ILE A 103 -3.97 -8.38 4.29
N PRO A 104 -5.06 -8.97 3.74
CA PRO A 104 -5.03 -9.52 2.38
C PRO A 104 -4.70 -8.48 1.29
N HIS A 105 -5.07 -7.22 1.50
CA HIS A 105 -4.81 -6.12 0.56
C HIS A 105 -3.38 -5.55 0.67
N ALA A 106 -2.62 -5.96 1.69
CA ALA A 106 -1.23 -5.55 1.88
C ALA A 106 -0.29 -6.12 0.81
N ARG A 107 -0.69 -7.19 0.11
CA ARG A 107 0.14 -7.99 -0.80
C ARG A 107 1.39 -8.56 -0.12
N LEU A 108 1.22 -9.00 1.12
CA LEU A 108 2.25 -9.68 1.91
C LEU A 108 1.80 -11.12 2.12
N HIS A 109 2.66 -12.09 1.81
CA HIS A 109 2.38 -13.52 1.93
C HIS A 109 3.09 -14.10 3.16
N ILE A 110 3.14 -13.33 4.24
CA ILE A 110 3.86 -13.72 5.47
C ILE A 110 3.13 -14.90 6.12
N PRO A 111 3.80 -16.04 6.33
CA PRO A 111 3.22 -17.18 7.04
C PRO A 111 2.79 -16.80 8.47
N LEU A 112 1.64 -17.32 8.89
CA LEU A 112 1.17 -17.14 10.26
C LEU A 112 1.88 -18.12 11.19
N HIS A 113 2.80 -17.60 11.99
CA HIS A 113 3.57 -18.35 12.99
C HIS A 113 3.33 -17.80 14.39
N HIS A 114 3.29 -18.69 15.38
CA HIS A 114 3.59 -18.31 16.76
C HIS A 114 5.10 -18.27 16.93
N LYS A 115 5.66 -17.06 16.81
CA LYS A 115 7.10 -16.81 16.86
C LYS A 115 7.60 -16.73 18.30
N TYR A 116 8.79 -17.22 18.55
CA TYR A 116 9.44 -17.14 19.84
C TYR A 116 10.96 -17.15 19.67
N ARG A 117 11.65 -16.88 20.78
CA ARG A 117 13.11 -16.82 20.84
C ARG A 117 13.63 -17.91 21.76
N PRO A 118 14.47 -18.86 21.29
CA PRO A 118 14.98 -19.93 22.15
C PRO A 118 15.67 -19.41 23.42
N LEU A 119 16.53 -18.39 23.30
CA LEU A 119 17.25 -17.83 24.46
C LEU A 119 16.32 -17.09 25.44
N CYS A 120 15.35 -16.30 24.97
CA CYS A 120 14.37 -15.71 25.88
C CYS A 120 13.44 -16.75 26.51
N ALA A 121 13.08 -17.80 25.79
CA ALA A 121 12.29 -18.89 26.35
C ALA A 121 13.05 -19.57 27.49
N ARG A 122 14.38 -19.74 27.37
CA ARG A 122 15.25 -20.23 28.45
C ARG A 122 15.26 -19.28 29.65
N GLU A 123 15.49 -17.98 29.44
CA GLU A 123 15.44 -16.96 30.50
C GLU A 123 14.08 -16.94 31.22
N GLN A 124 12.98 -17.03 30.46
CA GLN A 124 11.63 -17.10 31.01
C GLN A 124 11.43 -18.35 31.88
N ARG A 125 11.86 -19.54 31.42
CA ARG A 125 11.77 -20.76 32.23
C ARG A 125 12.59 -20.67 33.51
N GLN A 126 13.81 -20.14 33.44
CA GLN A 126 14.67 -19.97 34.62
C GLN A 126 14.05 -19.03 35.65
N ARG A 127 13.38 -17.95 35.20
CA ARG A 127 12.79 -16.94 36.10
C ARG A 127 11.39 -17.29 36.60
N LEU A 128 10.54 -17.85 35.73
CA LEU A 128 9.10 -18.03 35.97
C LEU A 128 8.70 -19.50 36.12
N GLY A 129 9.59 -20.45 35.82
CA GLY A 129 9.30 -21.88 35.73
C GLY A 129 8.65 -22.32 34.41
N PHE A 130 8.31 -21.39 33.51
CA PHE A 130 7.71 -21.69 32.21
C PHE A 130 8.08 -20.64 31.15
N ALA A 131 7.98 -21.00 29.87
CA ALA A 131 8.09 -20.08 28.75
C ALA A 131 6.71 -19.77 28.16
N TYR A 132 6.57 -18.61 27.53
CA TYR A 132 5.35 -18.20 26.86
C TYR A 132 5.64 -17.46 25.55
N PHE A 133 4.70 -17.53 24.59
CA PHE A 133 4.81 -16.76 23.37
C PHE A 133 4.48 -15.30 23.67
N ASP A 134 5.43 -14.41 23.41
CA ASP A 134 5.31 -12.97 23.62
C ASP A 134 4.67 -12.30 22.40
N ILE A 135 3.72 -11.40 22.60
CA ILE A 135 3.03 -10.68 21.53
C ILE A 135 4.00 -9.85 20.70
N ARG A 136 5.09 -9.35 21.31
CA ARG A 136 6.09 -8.51 20.64
C ARG A 136 6.88 -9.28 19.58
N HIS A 137 6.98 -10.61 19.70
CA HIS A 137 7.63 -11.45 18.68
C HIS A 137 6.70 -11.76 17.50
N GLN A 138 5.41 -11.49 17.64
CA GLN A 138 4.41 -11.76 16.61
C GLN A 138 4.30 -10.63 15.58
N LEU A 139 5.16 -9.60 15.67
CA LEU A 139 5.23 -8.52 14.68
C LEU A 139 5.45 -9.11 13.27
N PRO A 140 4.55 -8.85 12.30
CA PRO A 140 4.64 -9.46 10.98
C PRO A 140 5.91 -9.02 10.25
N GLY A 141 6.57 -9.95 9.56
CA GLY A 141 7.80 -9.70 8.79
C GLY A 141 9.07 -9.67 9.64
N LEU A 142 8.96 -9.70 10.97
CA LEU A 142 10.11 -9.72 11.86
C LEU A 142 10.73 -11.12 11.97
N ILE A 143 12.05 -11.20 11.89
CA ILE A 143 12.78 -12.47 12.02
C ILE A 143 13.87 -12.46 13.07
N ALA A 144 14.14 -11.34 13.74
CA ALA A 144 15.22 -11.27 14.73
C ALA A 144 14.72 -10.94 16.13
N CYS A 145 15.48 -11.43 17.09
CA CYS A 145 15.40 -11.08 18.49
C CYS A 145 15.98 -9.70 18.75
N GLU A 146 15.24 -8.83 19.43
CA GLU A 146 15.70 -7.47 19.79
C GLU A 146 16.80 -7.44 20.87
N ARG A 147 17.04 -8.57 21.56
CA ARG A 147 17.99 -8.66 22.71
C ARG A 147 19.24 -9.49 22.44
N HIS A 148 19.15 -10.53 21.61
CA HIS A 148 20.17 -11.59 21.50
C HIS A 148 20.75 -11.74 20.09
N GLN A 149 20.37 -10.90 19.11
CA GLN A 149 20.91 -10.92 17.73
C GLN A 149 20.78 -12.28 17.02
N ILE A 150 19.71 -13.01 17.32
CA ILE A 150 19.40 -14.32 16.76
C ILE A 150 18.08 -14.34 16.01
N THR A 151 17.91 -15.32 15.14
CA THR A 151 16.66 -15.54 14.39
C THR A 151 15.53 -16.01 15.33
N LEU A 152 14.31 -15.50 15.12
CA LEU A 152 13.08 -16.00 15.73
C LEU A 152 12.75 -17.39 15.17
N THR A 153 12.32 -18.29 16.03
CA THR A 153 11.75 -19.58 15.63
C THR A 153 10.23 -19.49 15.61
N GLY A 154 9.58 -20.09 14.62
CA GLY A 154 8.12 -20.10 14.50
C GLY A 154 7.55 -21.50 14.64
N VAL A 155 6.34 -21.60 15.18
CA VAL A 155 5.48 -22.77 15.02
C VAL A 155 4.31 -22.41 14.09
N LEU A 156 4.11 -23.20 13.04
CA LEU A 156 3.13 -22.91 11.99
C LEU A 156 1.68 -22.96 12.49
N CYS A 157 0.87 -21.98 12.07
CA CYS A 157 -0.58 -21.95 12.26
C CYS A 157 -1.30 -22.39 10.97
N GLY A 158 -2.49 -23.01 11.08
CA GLY A 158 -3.29 -23.43 9.92
C GLY A 158 -3.74 -24.88 9.97
N ASP A 159 -4.63 -25.27 9.04
CA ASP A 159 -5.16 -26.63 8.98
C ASP A 159 -3.99 -27.62 8.79
N GLY A 160 -3.90 -28.63 9.66
CA GLY A 160 -2.79 -29.59 9.70
C GLY A 160 -1.55 -29.15 10.50
N ALA A 161 -1.59 -27.99 11.16
CA ALA A 161 -0.56 -27.49 12.09
C ALA A 161 -1.19 -27.22 13.48
N LEU A 162 -0.74 -26.21 14.25
CA LEU A 162 -1.21 -25.92 15.63
C LEU A 162 -2.73 -25.69 15.79
N ASP A 163 -3.52 -25.67 14.71
CA ASP A 163 -4.97 -25.59 14.76
C ASP A 163 -5.65 -26.80 15.45
N SER A 164 -4.87 -27.85 15.80
CA SER A 164 -5.31 -29.01 16.60
C SER A 164 -4.35 -29.36 17.74
N ALA A 165 -3.29 -28.59 17.99
CA ALA A 165 -2.26 -28.92 18.96
C ALA A 165 -1.88 -27.71 19.82
N ILE A 166 -1.66 -27.98 21.11
CA ILE A 166 -1.15 -26.99 22.07
C ILE A 166 0.37 -27.08 22.11
N ALA A 167 1.03 -25.93 22.11
CA ALA A 167 2.48 -25.85 22.21
C ALA A 167 2.91 -24.70 23.11
N LEU A 168 4.08 -24.86 23.71
CA LEU A 168 4.81 -23.80 24.39
C LEU A 168 6.16 -23.59 23.69
N PRO A 169 6.79 -22.42 23.86
CA PRO A 169 8.13 -22.18 23.32
C PRO A 169 9.12 -23.24 23.82
N GLN A 170 9.71 -23.98 22.88
CA GLN A 170 10.73 -24.99 23.15
C GLN A 170 12.13 -24.42 23.01
N GLU A 171 13.09 -24.92 23.78
CA GLU A 171 14.49 -24.56 23.58
C GLU A 171 14.99 -25.38 22.40
N LYS A 172 15.23 -24.69 21.28
CA LYS A 172 15.73 -25.30 20.06
C LYS A 172 17.12 -24.77 19.78
N SER A 173 18.00 -25.70 19.43
CA SER A 173 19.36 -25.47 18.94
C SER A 173 19.53 -26.24 17.62
N PRO A 174 20.33 -25.76 16.66
CA PRO A 174 21.14 -24.54 16.70
C PRO A 174 20.32 -23.27 16.48
N VAL A 175 20.90 -22.14 16.90
CA VAL A 175 20.32 -20.80 16.69
C VAL A 175 21.18 -20.06 15.67
N SER A 176 20.56 -19.41 14.69
CA SER A 176 21.26 -18.64 13.66
C SER A 176 21.37 -17.16 14.04
N SER A 177 22.56 -16.58 13.86
CA SER A 177 22.80 -15.14 14.00
C SER A 177 22.15 -14.34 12.88
N VAL A 178 21.86 -13.07 13.14
CA VAL A 178 21.30 -12.13 12.15
C VAL A 178 22.16 -10.87 12.03
N SER A 179 21.98 -10.11 10.95
CA SER A 179 22.71 -8.86 10.76
C SER A 179 22.38 -7.81 11.83
N ALA A 180 23.33 -6.90 12.10
CA ALA A 180 23.13 -5.79 13.05
C ALA A 180 21.96 -4.88 12.64
N VAL A 181 21.78 -4.62 11.32
CA VAL A 181 20.66 -3.83 10.79
C VAL A 181 19.33 -4.52 11.08
N THR A 182 19.25 -5.84 10.93
CA THR A 182 18.04 -6.61 11.22
C THR A 182 17.70 -6.58 12.72
N THR A 183 18.71 -6.67 13.58
CA THR A 183 18.50 -6.54 15.03
C THR A 183 18.04 -5.13 15.40
N ALA A 184 18.69 -4.09 14.87
CA ALA A 184 18.31 -2.70 15.12
C ALA A 184 16.89 -2.39 14.63
N PHE A 185 16.50 -2.93 13.46
CA PHE A 185 15.13 -2.84 12.97
C PHE A 185 14.14 -3.52 13.91
N SER A 186 14.53 -4.66 14.50
CA SER A 186 13.70 -5.39 15.46
C SER A 186 13.51 -4.63 16.77
N GLN A 187 14.59 -4.05 17.30
CA GLN A 187 14.54 -3.16 18.46
C GLN A 187 13.61 -1.97 18.21
N PHE A 188 13.72 -1.33 17.04
CA PHE A 188 12.84 -0.26 16.63
C PHE A 188 11.37 -0.69 16.59
N CYS A 189 11.07 -1.81 15.93
CA CYS A 189 9.69 -2.29 15.78
C CYS A 189 9.05 -2.64 17.13
N VAL A 190 9.78 -3.34 18.00
CA VAL A 190 9.30 -3.70 19.34
C VAL A 190 9.06 -2.44 20.18
N ALA A 191 10.00 -1.48 20.17
CA ALA A 191 9.86 -0.24 20.91
C ALA A 191 8.65 0.59 20.44
N VAL A 192 8.42 0.70 19.11
CA VAL A 192 7.24 1.40 18.58
C VAL A 192 5.95 0.69 19.00
N SER A 193 5.92 -0.64 18.97
CA SER A 193 4.75 -1.42 19.41
C SER A 193 4.44 -1.19 20.89
N GLU A 194 5.44 -1.21 21.76
CA GLU A 194 5.27 -0.96 23.20
C GLU A 194 4.79 0.47 23.48
N GLN A 195 5.34 1.45 22.75
CA GLN A 195 4.89 2.84 22.85
C GLN A 195 3.41 2.97 22.46
N CYS A 196 2.96 2.29 21.40
CA CYS A 196 1.54 2.27 21.00
C CYS A 196 0.64 1.62 22.08
N SER A 197 1.14 0.63 22.81
CA SER A 197 0.39 -0.08 23.86
C SER A 197 0.28 0.70 25.17
N THR A 198 1.23 1.59 25.47
CA THR A 198 1.38 2.25 26.79
C THR A 198 1.11 3.74 26.79
N SER A 199 1.37 4.44 25.68
CA SER A 199 1.26 5.89 25.61
C SER A 199 -0.14 6.34 25.21
N THR A 200 -0.76 7.17 26.03
CA THR A 200 -2.01 7.89 25.71
C THR A 200 -1.87 8.78 24.47
N ALA A 201 -0.67 9.33 24.21
CA ALA A 201 -0.40 10.15 23.03
C ALA A 201 -0.46 9.36 21.71
N LEU A 202 -0.15 8.07 21.72
CA LEU A 202 -0.20 7.18 20.55
C LEU A 202 -1.53 6.42 20.43
N MET A 203 -2.51 6.69 21.30
CA MET A 203 -3.88 6.23 21.09
C MET A 203 -4.54 6.92 19.89
N GLN A 204 -4.01 8.07 19.47
CA GLN A 204 -4.42 8.76 18.26
C GLN A 204 -3.63 8.23 17.05
N PRO A 205 -4.28 8.06 15.89
CA PRO A 205 -3.59 7.63 14.67
C PRO A 205 -2.47 8.59 14.26
N TYR A 206 -1.40 8.03 13.69
CA TYR A 206 -0.23 8.81 13.28
C TYR A 206 -0.57 9.80 12.14
N GLN A 207 -0.10 11.03 12.22
CA GLN A 207 -0.32 12.01 11.15
C GLN A 207 0.55 11.69 9.93
N MET A 208 -0.06 11.23 8.83
CA MET A 208 0.67 10.77 7.63
C MET A 208 1.49 11.88 6.95
N ASP A 209 1.07 13.14 7.06
CA ASP A 209 1.80 14.28 6.50
C ASP A 209 3.20 14.46 7.13
N ASN A 210 3.42 13.93 8.34
CA ASN A 210 4.72 13.92 9.00
C ASN A 210 5.80 13.24 8.17
N TYR A 211 5.47 12.16 7.44
CA TYR A 211 6.44 11.53 6.54
C TYR A 211 6.93 12.50 5.46
N ARG A 212 6.03 13.33 4.92
CA ARG A 212 6.40 14.32 3.90
C ARG A 212 7.26 15.43 4.50
N HIS A 213 6.95 15.92 5.70
CA HIS A 213 7.77 16.91 6.38
C HIS A 213 9.19 16.40 6.67
N LEU A 214 9.33 15.14 7.10
CA LEU A 214 10.65 14.52 7.32
C LEU A 214 11.41 14.31 6.01
N LEU A 215 10.71 13.91 4.94
CA LEU A 215 11.29 13.82 3.60
C LEU A 215 11.75 15.19 3.08
N ASP A 216 11.04 16.27 3.43
CA ASP A 216 11.45 17.65 3.11
C ASP A 216 12.76 18.01 3.82
N ARG A 217 12.83 17.75 5.13
CA ARG A 217 14.04 17.95 5.94
C ARG A 217 15.24 17.16 5.43
N LYS A 218 15.01 15.94 4.94
CA LYS A 218 16.06 15.10 4.32
C LYS A 218 16.31 15.45 2.83
N GLY A 219 15.64 16.45 2.26
CA GLY A 219 15.91 16.98 0.91
C GLY A 219 15.24 16.22 -0.25
N TYR A 220 14.30 15.32 0.01
CA TYR A 220 13.66 14.46 -1.00
C TYR A 220 12.41 15.06 -1.64
N LEU A 221 12.07 16.31 -1.34
CA LEU A 221 11.00 17.08 -1.99
C LEU A 221 11.59 18.17 -2.89
N THR A 222 10.91 18.45 -4.00
CA THR A 222 11.19 19.64 -4.82
C THR A 222 10.55 20.88 -4.20
N ARG A 223 10.94 22.07 -4.66
CA ARG A 223 10.29 23.35 -4.30
C ARG A 223 8.78 23.38 -4.56
N HIS A 224 8.32 22.61 -5.54
CA HIS A 224 6.90 22.43 -5.85
C HIS A 224 6.26 21.26 -5.08
N HIS A 225 6.86 20.80 -3.99
CA HIS A 225 6.41 19.68 -3.14
C HIS A 225 6.26 18.34 -3.88
N GLN A 226 7.00 18.14 -4.98
CA GLN A 226 7.02 16.87 -5.69
C GLN A 226 8.03 15.92 -5.06
N LEU A 227 7.62 14.67 -4.84
CA LEU A 227 8.45 13.65 -4.21
C LEU A 227 9.47 13.09 -5.19
N ARG A 228 10.76 13.11 -4.81
CA ARG A 228 11.84 12.46 -5.56
C ARG A 228 11.92 10.97 -5.24
N LEU A 229 10.87 10.23 -5.63
CA LEU A 229 10.65 8.85 -5.20
C LEU A 229 11.83 7.91 -5.53
N GLN A 230 12.47 8.07 -6.70
CA GLN A 230 13.63 7.25 -7.08
C GLN A 230 14.81 7.41 -6.13
N GLN A 231 15.09 8.64 -5.66
CA GLN A 231 16.17 8.90 -4.71
C GLN A 231 15.85 8.30 -3.33
N VAL A 232 14.59 8.36 -2.90
CA VAL A 232 14.13 7.72 -1.66
C VAL A 232 14.33 6.20 -1.73
N LYS A 233 13.97 5.58 -2.86
CA LYS A 233 14.17 4.13 -3.07
C LYS A 233 15.66 3.74 -3.01
N GLN A 234 16.53 4.53 -3.65
CA GLN A 234 17.97 4.30 -3.61
C GLN A 234 18.53 4.40 -2.18
N ALA A 235 18.12 5.41 -1.42
CA ALA A 235 18.57 5.60 -0.05
C ALA A 235 18.10 4.47 0.90
N LEU A 236 16.85 3.99 0.73
CA LEU A 236 16.34 2.83 1.45
C LEU A 236 17.07 1.55 1.05
N GLY A 237 17.36 1.37 -0.25
CA GLY A 237 18.15 0.25 -0.76
C GLY A 237 19.52 0.17 -0.10
N ALA A 238 20.25 1.29 -0.04
CA ALA A 238 21.54 1.36 0.63
C ALA A 238 21.43 1.08 2.14
N ARG A 239 20.39 1.60 2.82
CA ARG A 239 20.19 1.36 4.26
C ARG A 239 19.83 -0.10 4.57
N TYR A 240 19.12 -0.78 3.68
CA TYR A 240 18.52 -2.10 3.89
C TYR A 240 19.19 -3.23 3.13
N GLU A 241 20.39 -3.01 2.60
CA GLU A 241 21.16 -4.02 1.87
C GLU A 241 21.30 -5.33 2.65
N THR A 242 21.55 -5.26 3.96
CA THR A 242 21.70 -6.42 4.84
C THR A 242 20.48 -6.69 5.72
N LEU A 243 19.37 -5.98 5.49
CA LEU A 243 18.13 -6.18 6.24
C LEU A 243 17.47 -7.48 5.79
N GLN A 244 17.24 -8.38 6.74
CA GLN A 244 16.53 -9.63 6.51
C GLN A 244 15.12 -9.52 7.09
N LEU A 245 14.13 -9.98 6.33
CA LEU A 245 12.73 -10.03 6.72
C LEU A 245 12.20 -11.45 6.48
N ASP A 246 11.02 -11.73 7.02
CA ASP A 246 10.38 -13.03 6.89
C ASP A 246 10.04 -13.36 5.43
N SER A 247 9.91 -14.65 5.14
CA SER A 247 9.37 -15.14 3.87
C SER A 247 8.00 -14.51 3.58
N GLY A 248 7.71 -14.25 2.31
CA GLY A 248 6.48 -13.56 1.89
C GLY A 248 6.53 -12.03 1.97
N THR A 249 7.70 -11.44 2.26
CA THR A 249 7.96 -10.00 2.23
C THR A 249 8.74 -9.53 0.99
N GLU A 250 8.98 -10.40 0.03
CA GLU A 250 9.83 -10.15 -1.14
C GLU A 250 9.33 -8.98 -1.97
N SER A 251 8.01 -8.78 -2.03
CA SER A 251 7.36 -7.66 -2.71
C SER A 251 7.66 -6.29 -2.09
N LEU A 252 8.33 -6.22 -0.93
CA LEU A 252 8.74 -4.95 -0.32
C LEU A 252 10.09 -4.46 -0.85
N ARG A 253 10.89 -5.33 -1.49
CA ARG A 253 12.24 -5.01 -1.97
C ARG A 253 12.26 -4.00 -3.12
N ASP A 254 11.20 -3.92 -3.91
CA ASP A 254 11.07 -2.94 -5.01
C ASP A 254 10.60 -1.55 -4.54
N TYR A 255 10.28 -1.43 -3.25
CA TYR A 255 9.74 -0.25 -2.59
C TYR A 255 8.52 0.36 -3.31
N ALA A 256 7.74 -0.43 -4.06
CA ALA A 256 6.57 0.06 -4.79
C ALA A 256 5.48 0.59 -3.85
N PHE A 257 5.45 0.11 -2.60
CA PHE A 257 4.50 0.55 -1.58
C PHE A 257 4.65 2.01 -1.16
N LEU A 258 5.83 2.62 -1.36
CA LEU A 258 6.09 4.02 -0.97
C LEU A 258 5.21 5.02 -1.72
N GLY A 259 4.93 4.76 -3.00
CA GLY A 259 4.12 5.65 -3.83
C GLY A 259 2.70 5.83 -3.27
N PRO A 260 1.93 4.74 -3.07
CA PRO A 260 0.64 4.79 -2.40
C PRO A 260 0.71 5.35 -0.98
N LEU A 261 1.71 4.94 -0.19
CA LEU A 261 1.88 5.37 1.21
C LEU A 261 2.09 6.89 1.35
N LEU A 262 2.84 7.51 0.44
CA LEU A 262 3.24 8.92 0.51
C LEU A 262 2.36 9.87 -0.32
N ARG A 263 1.36 9.34 -1.04
CA ARG A 263 0.48 10.14 -1.90
C ARG A 263 -0.62 10.80 -1.08
N GLN A 264 -0.70 12.12 -1.17
CA GLN A 264 -1.78 12.91 -0.56
C GLN A 264 -3.15 12.45 -1.10
N ARG A 265 -4.12 12.24 -0.19
CA ARG A 265 -5.54 11.98 -0.46
C ARG A 265 -5.92 10.61 -1.07
N THR A 266 -5.13 9.56 -0.85
CA THR A 266 -5.55 8.20 -1.28
C THR A 266 -6.35 7.43 -0.24
N GLY A 267 -6.16 7.73 1.06
CA GLY A 267 -6.72 6.91 2.14
C GLY A 267 -6.27 5.44 2.04
N TYR A 268 -5.11 5.17 1.43
CA TYR A 268 -4.64 3.81 1.17
C TYR A 268 -4.24 3.16 2.50
N PRO A 269 -4.96 2.11 2.96
CA PRO A 269 -4.58 1.41 4.19
C PRO A 269 -3.32 0.60 3.91
N ALA A 270 -2.20 1.02 4.48
CA ALA A 270 -0.94 0.31 4.38
C ALA A 270 -0.71 -0.54 5.64
N HIS A 271 -0.16 -1.73 5.42
CA HIS A 271 0.17 -2.64 6.51
C HIS A 271 1.22 -2.00 7.45
N PRO A 272 1.13 -2.16 8.78
CA PRO A 272 2.08 -1.58 9.75
C PRO A 272 3.56 -1.78 9.40
N LEU A 273 3.93 -2.96 8.91
CA LEU A 273 5.29 -3.25 8.45
C LEU A 273 5.84 -2.23 7.43
N LYS A 274 5.00 -1.74 6.50
CA LYS A 274 5.40 -0.72 5.50
C LYS A 274 5.72 0.61 6.17
N HIS A 275 4.94 0.99 7.18
CA HIS A 275 5.18 2.19 7.98
C HIS A 275 6.44 2.06 8.82
N LEU A 276 6.64 0.90 9.46
CA LEU A 276 7.82 0.63 10.28
C LEU A 276 9.10 0.65 9.45
N LEU A 277 9.09 0.08 8.25
CA LEU A 277 10.21 0.19 7.31
C LEU A 277 10.50 1.65 7.00
N LEU A 278 9.53 2.42 6.51
CA LEU A 278 9.78 3.83 6.20
C LEU A 278 10.23 4.63 7.43
N GLY A 279 9.60 4.42 8.59
CA GLY A 279 9.92 5.11 9.84
C GLY A 279 11.31 4.79 10.36
N PHE A 280 11.75 3.53 10.30
CA PHE A 280 13.08 3.14 10.77
C PHE A 280 14.19 3.93 10.05
N TRP A 281 14.02 4.19 8.75
CA TRP A 281 14.95 5.04 8.01
C TRP A 281 14.72 6.54 8.26
N LEU A 282 13.47 7.01 8.30
CA LEU A 282 13.19 8.43 8.52
C LEU A 282 13.66 8.94 9.88
N PHE A 283 13.61 8.09 10.91
CA PHE A 283 14.00 8.43 12.27
C PHE A 283 15.40 7.93 12.64
N ASP A 284 16.17 7.45 11.67
CA ASP A 284 17.52 6.95 11.89
C ASP A 284 17.60 5.90 13.02
N GLY A 285 16.55 5.07 13.15
CA GLY A 285 16.42 4.04 14.19
C GLY A 285 15.79 4.48 15.51
N ALA A 286 15.47 5.77 15.70
CA ALA A 286 14.86 6.25 16.93
C ALA A 286 13.32 6.07 16.94
N SER A 287 12.81 5.13 17.74
CA SER A 287 11.36 4.85 17.88
C SER A 287 10.56 6.07 18.37
N THR A 288 11.17 6.89 19.24
CA THR A 288 10.57 8.14 19.74
C THR A 288 10.31 9.18 18.65
N GLY A 289 10.83 9.00 17.44
CA GLY A 289 10.52 9.85 16.29
C GLY A 289 9.03 9.94 15.98
N TYR A 290 8.25 8.89 16.24
CA TYR A 290 6.79 8.89 16.08
C TYR A 290 6.05 9.74 17.12
N LEU A 291 6.67 9.99 18.28
CA LEU A 291 6.09 10.78 19.37
C LEU A 291 6.32 12.29 19.19
N LYS A 292 7.26 12.69 18.32
CA LYS A 292 7.62 14.09 18.15
C LYS A 292 6.59 14.80 17.29
N THR A 293 6.14 15.97 17.75
CA THR A 293 5.41 16.92 16.91
C THR A 293 6.36 17.41 15.82
N ILE A 294 6.06 17.08 14.57
CA ILE A 294 6.88 17.50 13.43
C ILE A 294 6.31 18.82 12.93
N THR A 295 6.99 19.90 13.28
CA THR A 295 6.67 21.21 12.73
C THR A 295 7.07 21.28 11.26
N PRO A 296 6.21 21.84 10.39
CA PRO A 296 6.61 22.19 9.03
C PRO A 296 7.80 23.15 9.13
N VAL A 297 8.94 22.78 8.54
CA VAL A 297 10.10 23.68 8.47
C VAL A 297 9.88 24.61 7.27
N GLU A 298 10.37 25.85 7.35
CA GLU A 298 10.61 26.64 6.14
C GLU A 298 11.51 25.83 5.19
N GLN A 299 11.04 25.61 3.96
CA GLN A 299 11.62 24.65 3.01
C GLN A 299 13.15 24.68 2.94
N GLN A 300 13.80 23.63 3.44
CA GLN A 300 15.20 23.31 3.10
C GLN A 300 15.23 22.54 1.78
N SER A 301 14.73 23.15 0.72
CA SER A 301 14.80 22.56 -0.61
C SER A 301 16.26 22.49 -1.08
N LEU A 302 16.77 21.29 -1.35
CA LEU A 302 18.06 21.12 -2.04
C LEU A 302 17.99 21.90 -3.37
N ALA A 303 18.88 22.88 -3.52
CA ALA A 303 18.94 23.74 -4.69
C ALA A 303 19.14 22.89 -5.96
N LEU A 304 18.13 22.85 -6.82
CA LEU A 304 18.33 22.58 -8.24
C LEU A 304 18.33 23.94 -8.94
N ALA A 305 19.30 24.14 -9.83
CA ALA A 305 19.49 25.38 -10.59
C ALA A 305 18.16 25.89 -11.18
N ASP A 306 17.66 26.96 -10.56
CA ASP A 306 16.34 27.54 -10.76
C ASP A 306 16.10 28.04 -12.19
N THR A 307 15.04 27.55 -12.81
CA THR A 307 14.40 28.24 -13.94
C THR A 307 13.88 29.63 -13.55
N ALA A 308 13.49 29.84 -12.29
CA ALA A 308 13.03 31.14 -11.76
C ALA A 308 14.16 32.19 -11.65
N SER A 309 15.40 31.77 -11.35
CA SER A 309 16.59 32.64 -11.32
C SER A 309 16.93 33.15 -12.73
N LEU A 310 16.68 32.32 -13.75
CA LEU A 310 17.01 32.66 -15.12
C LEU A 310 16.09 33.75 -15.71
N GLU A 311 14.78 33.70 -15.44
CA GLU A 311 13.84 34.76 -15.86
C GLU A 311 14.19 36.10 -15.20
N ALA A 312 14.46 36.10 -13.89
CA ALA A 312 14.87 37.31 -13.16
C ALA A 312 16.19 37.89 -13.69
N LYS A 313 17.20 37.05 -13.95
CA LYS A 313 18.47 37.45 -14.58
C LYS A 313 18.27 37.98 -16.00
N THR A 314 17.38 37.37 -16.78
CA THR A 314 17.02 37.85 -18.13
C THR A 314 16.38 39.24 -18.05
N LEU A 315 15.46 39.45 -17.10
CA LEU A 315 14.81 40.74 -16.88
C LEU A 315 15.78 41.84 -16.44
N ALA A 316 16.72 41.52 -15.54
CA ALA A 316 17.74 42.45 -15.09
C ALA A 316 18.65 42.90 -16.26
N LEU A 317 19.10 41.95 -17.09
CA LEU A 317 19.90 42.26 -18.27
C LEU A 317 19.11 43.03 -19.35
N LEU A 318 17.81 42.74 -19.50
CA LEU A 318 16.92 43.49 -20.39
C LEU A 318 16.74 44.94 -19.93
N LYS A 319 16.59 45.19 -18.62
CA LYS A 319 16.51 46.55 -18.05
C LYS A 319 17.80 47.34 -18.24
N GLN A 320 18.94 46.67 -18.29
CA GLN A 320 20.26 47.25 -18.60
C GLN A 320 20.51 47.49 -20.10
N GLN A 321 19.48 47.34 -20.95
CA GLN A 321 19.56 47.49 -22.42
C GLN A 321 20.60 46.61 -23.13
N VAL A 322 20.94 45.46 -22.54
CA VAL A 322 21.85 44.49 -23.18
C VAL A 322 21.15 43.83 -24.38
N SER A 323 21.88 43.63 -25.49
CA SER A 323 21.32 43.04 -26.71
C SER A 323 20.79 41.61 -26.50
N PHE A 324 19.74 41.21 -27.22
CA PHE A 324 19.17 39.86 -27.12
C PHE A 324 20.17 38.75 -27.44
N ALA A 325 21.13 39.00 -28.35
CA ALA A 325 22.17 38.04 -28.70
C ALA A 325 23.14 37.81 -27.54
N THR A 326 23.54 38.89 -26.87
CA THR A 326 24.43 38.84 -25.70
C THR A 326 23.75 38.16 -24.52
N ILE A 327 22.47 38.46 -24.25
CA ILE A 327 21.71 37.81 -23.17
C ILE A 327 21.52 36.32 -23.46
N ALA A 328 21.17 35.95 -24.70
CA ALA A 328 21.02 34.58 -25.15
C ALA A 328 22.31 33.77 -24.94
N LYS A 329 23.46 34.34 -25.35
CA LYS A 329 24.79 33.72 -25.17
C LYS A 329 25.16 33.61 -23.68
N ARG A 330 24.95 34.66 -22.89
CA ARG A 330 25.31 34.72 -21.46
C ARG A 330 24.49 33.76 -20.58
N LEU A 331 23.24 33.48 -20.96
CA LEU A 331 22.34 32.62 -20.19
C LEU A 331 22.13 31.23 -20.82
N GLY A 332 22.80 30.92 -21.94
CA GLY A 332 22.64 29.64 -22.64
C GLY A 332 21.22 29.38 -23.14
N LYS A 333 20.52 30.42 -23.60
CA LYS A 333 19.12 30.35 -24.09
C LYS A 333 19.00 30.92 -25.49
N SER A 334 17.88 30.60 -26.17
CA SER A 334 17.61 31.12 -27.51
C SER A 334 17.21 32.60 -27.48
N ARG A 335 17.47 33.33 -28.58
CA ARG A 335 17.00 34.71 -28.76
C ARG A 335 15.47 34.82 -28.65
N CYS A 336 14.75 33.77 -29.07
CA CYS A 336 13.29 33.67 -28.94
C CYS A 336 12.82 33.64 -27.48
N TYR A 337 13.56 32.98 -26.59
CA TYR A 337 13.27 32.97 -25.16
C TYR A 337 13.40 34.38 -24.56
N VAL A 338 14.51 35.07 -24.84
CA VAL A 338 14.76 36.44 -24.33
C VAL A 338 13.69 37.42 -24.84
N ARG A 339 13.34 37.34 -26.13
CA ARG A 339 12.29 38.16 -26.75
C ARG A 339 10.93 37.96 -26.09
N ARG A 340 10.58 36.71 -25.75
CA ARG A 340 9.33 36.39 -25.06
C ARG A 340 9.27 37.02 -23.67
N ILE A 341 10.36 36.96 -22.90
CA ILE A 341 10.43 37.60 -21.57
C ILE A 341 10.26 39.11 -21.67
N ALA A 342 10.92 39.75 -22.65
CA ALA A 342 10.75 41.19 -22.90
C ALA A 342 9.30 41.56 -23.22
N GLN A 343 8.63 40.78 -24.08
CA GLN A 343 7.24 41.03 -24.50
C GLN A 343 6.22 40.81 -23.36
N LEU A 344 6.41 39.78 -22.53
CA LEU A 344 5.52 39.51 -21.39
C LEU A 344 5.61 40.60 -20.31
N ASN A 345 6.77 41.25 -20.18
CA ASN A 345 7.04 42.27 -19.17
C ASN A 345 7.02 43.71 -19.72
N GLN A 346 6.57 43.89 -20.96
CA GLN A 346 6.41 45.22 -21.60
C GLN A 346 7.69 46.07 -21.61
N VAL A 347 8.87 45.44 -21.66
CA VAL A 347 10.14 46.19 -21.73
C VAL A 347 10.33 46.72 -23.15
N SER A 348 10.57 48.03 -23.31
CA SER A 348 10.85 48.66 -24.59
C SER A 348 12.20 48.22 -25.16
N TYR A 349 12.25 47.83 -26.43
CA TYR A 349 13.50 47.48 -27.14
C TYR A 349 13.45 47.91 -28.61
N ARG A 350 14.63 48.12 -29.23
CA ARG A 350 14.72 48.45 -30.66
C ARG A 350 14.24 47.28 -31.50
N HIS A 351 13.17 47.50 -32.25
CA HIS A 351 12.56 46.50 -33.12
C HIS A 351 13.04 46.67 -34.56
N ASN A 352 13.35 45.55 -35.24
CA ASN A 352 13.17 45.50 -36.69
C ASN A 352 11.65 45.51 -36.94
N ALA A 353 11.18 46.28 -37.92
CA ALA A 353 9.76 46.48 -38.23
C ALA A 353 8.95 45.16 -38.08
N LEU A 354 7.82 45.24 -37.38
CA LEU A 354 6.94 44.08 -37.23
C LEU A 354 6.48 43.63 -38.62
N MET A 355 6.79 42.39 -38.99
CA MET A 355 6.41 41.81 -40.30
C MET A 355 4.89 41.89 -40.58
N PHE A 356 4.05 42.04 -39.54
CA PHE A 356 2.59 42.12 -39.67
C PHE A 356 2.01 43.27 -38.84
N ASP A 357 1.01 43.95 -39.42
CA ASP A 357 0.27 45.07 -38.82
C ASP A 357 -0.50 44.68 -37.54
N ALA A 358 -0.76 45.67 -36.67
CA ALA A 358 -1.51 45.54 -35.42
C ALA A 358 -2.92 44.96 -35.64
N ARG A 359 -3.57 45.27 -36.77
CA ARG A 359 -4.88 44.72 -37.14
C ARG A 359 -4.84 43.20 -37.32
N VAL A 360 -3.80 42.68 -37.97
CA VAL A 360 -3.61 41.23 -38.18
C VAL A 360 -3.41 40.52 -36.85
N ARG A 361 -2.58 41.08 -35.96
CA ARG A 361 -2.39 40.58 -34.60
C ARG A 361 -3.71 40.50 -33.82
N HIS A 362 -4.54 41.54 -33.91
CA HIS A 362 -5.83 41.58 -33.23
C HIS A 362 -6.78 40.48 -33.74
N ARG A 363 -6.84 40.25 -35.06
CA ARG A 363 -7.63 39.16 -35.66
C ARG A 363 -7.15 37.77 -35.23
N VAL A 364 -5.84 37.57 -35.09
CA VAL A 364 -5.27 36.33 -34.52
C VAL A 364 -5.78 36.11 -33.10
N ILE A 365 -5.76 37.15 -32.25
CA ILE A 365 -6.24 37.08 -30.86
C ILE A 365 -7.73 36.71 -30.82
N ILE A 366 -8.57 37.36 -31.62
CA ILE A 366 -10.02 37.06 -31.67
C ILE A 366 -10.26 35.61 -32.07
N GLN A 367 -9.67 35.13 -33.17
CA GLN A 367 -9.87 33.74 -33.59
C GLN A 367 -9.30 32.74 -32.57
N ALA A 368 -8.22 33.12 -31.87
CA ALA A 368 -7.66 32.33 -30.80
C ALA A 368 -8.56 32.28 -29.56
N LEU A 369 -9.24 33.38 -29.20
CA LEU A 369 -10.22 33.45 -28.12
C LEU A 369 -11.46 32.60 -28.41
N LEU A 370 -11.85 32.48 -29.68
CA LEU A 370 -12.92 31.59 -30.14
C LEU A 370 -12.52 30.09 -30.16
N GLY A 371 -11.28 29.76 -29.79
CA GLY A 371 -10.83 28.37 -29.71
C GLY A 371 -10.51 27.71 -31.06
N ARG A 372 -10.44 28.48 -32.17
CA ARG A 372 -10.10 27.93 -33.51
C ARG A 372 -8.71 27.29 -33.52
N HIS A 373 -8.51 26.29 -34.37
CA HIS A 373 -7.22 25.61 -34.50
C HIS A 373 -6.16 26.53 -35.12
N ARG A 374 -4.91 26.42 -34.66
CA ARG A 374 -3.81 27.35 -35.04
C ARG A 374 -3.56 27.38 -36.54
N ARG A 375 -3.62 26.21 -37.19
CA ARG A 375 -3.50 26.07 -38.66
C ARG A 375 -4.64 26.78 -39.39
N THR A 376 -5.86 26.69 -38.87
CA THR A 376 -7.02 27.39 -39.44
C THR A 376 -6.88 28.90 -39.32
N ILE A 377 -6.37 29.39 -38.18
CA ILE A 377 -6.11 30.83 -37.97
C ILE A 377 -5.04 31.33 -38.97
N ALA A 378 -3.96 30.56 -39.14
CA ALA A 378 -2.88 30.86 -40.07
C ALA A 378 -3.42 31.00 -41.51
N ASN A 379 -4.16 29.99 -41.98
CA ASN A 379 -4.75 29.97 -43.31
C ASN A 379 -5.75 31.12 -43.52
N ASN A 380 -6.64 31.37 -42.56
CA ASN A 380 -7.67 32.42 -42.65
C ASN A 380 -7.10 33.85 -42.74
N LEU A 381 -5.87 34.05 -42.26
CA LEU A 381 -5.26 35.38 -42.16
C LEU A 381 -4.03 35.54 -43.05
N GLY A 382 -3.66 34.52 -43.83
CA GLY A 382 -2.47 34.54 -44.69
C GLY A 382 -1.16 34.69 -43.90
N VAL A 383 -1.11 34.22 -42.65
CA VAL A 383 0.07 34.34 -41.78
C VAL A 383 0.71 32.98 -41.54
N GLY A 384 2.03 32.96 -41.29
CA GLY A 384 2.72 31.74 -40.90
C GLY A 384 2.23 31.16 -39.57
N MET A 385 2.19 29.82 -39.46
CA MET A 385 1.78 29.13 -38.23
C MET A 385 2.62 29.56 -37.01
N GLY A 386 3.93 29.74 -37.17
CA GLY A 386 4.83 30.19 -36.10
C GLY A 386 4.47 31.57 -35.55
N TYR A 387 3.96 32.48 -36.39
CA TYR A 387 3.48 33.79 -35.95
C TYR A 387 2.24 33.65 -35.05
N VAL A 388 1.28 32.80 -35.42
CA VAL A 388 0.08 32.52 -34.60
C VAL A 388 0.49 31.97 -33.23
N GLU A 389 1.44 31.03 -33.18
CA GLU A 389 1.94 30.48 -31.92
C GLU A 389 2.59 31.54 -31.04
N GLN A 390 3.39 32.42 -31.63
CA GLN A 390 4.03 33.52 -30.93
C GLN A 390 2.99 34.50 -30.36
N VAL A 391 1.96 34.88 -31.14
CA VAL A 391 0.89 35.78 -30.66
C VAL A 391 0.14 35.14 -29.49
N ILE A 392 -0.20 33.85 -29.58
CA ILE A 392 -0.89 33.13 -28.49
C ILE A 392 -0.02 33.05 -27.24
N ALA A 393 1.27 32.74 -27.39
CA ALA A 393 2.20 32.59 -26.26
C ALA A 393 2.50 33.91 -25.54
N ASN A 394 2.47 35.03 -26.28
CA ASN A 394 2.79 36.36 -25.78
C ASN A 394 1.58 37.15 -25.30
N THR A 395 0.36 36.65 -25.52
CA THR A 395 -0.85 37.31 -25.03
C THR A 395 -1.19 36.75 -23.66
N ARG A 396 -1.19 37.62 -22.64
CA ARG A 396 -1.45 37.25 -21.25
C ARG A 396 -2.82 36.56 -21.13
N GLY A 397 -2.88 35.42 -20.45
CA GLY A 397 -4.12 34.68 -20.20
C GLY A 397 -4.68 33.86 -21.37
N LEU A 398 -4.28 34.15 -22.61
CA LEU A 398 -4.87 33.51 -23.81
C LEU A 398 -4.55 32.01 -23.89
N ARG A 399 -3.36 31.60 -23.46
CA ARG A 399 -2.99 30.17 -23.38
C ARG A 399 -3.86 29.42 -22.38
N GLN A 400 -4.04 29.97 -21.17
CA GLN A 400 -4.86 29.38 -20.12
C GLN A 400 -6.32 29.27 -20.58
N TRP A 401 -6.87 30.33 -21.16
CA TRP A 401 -8.22 30.33 -21.72
C TRP A 401 -8.42 29.24 -22.79
N ARG A 402 -7.47 29.10 -23.72
CA ARG A 402 -7.54 28.04 -24.73
C ARG A 402 -7.45 26.64 -24.15
N GLN A 403 -6.72 26.44 -23.05
CA GLN A 403 -6.71 25.16 -22.34
C GLN A 403 -8.10 24.86 -21.75
N VAL A 404 -8.77 25.85 -21.15
CA VAL A 404 -10.15 25.73 -20.66
C VAL A 404 -11.10 25.37 -21.80
N LEU A 405 -11.05 26.08 -22.93
CA LEU A 405 -11.88 25.78 -24.09
C LEU A 405 -11.62 24.37 -24.66
N THR A 406 -10.35 23.95 -24.72
CA THR A 406 -10.00 22.61 -25.18
C THR A 406 -10.62 21.54 -24.28
N HIS A 407 -10.62 21.75 -22.97
CA HIS A 407 -11.25 20.84 -22.01
C HIS A 407 -12.77 20.81 -22.21
N LYS A 408 -13.43 21.97 -22.33
CA LYS A 408 -14.87 22.05 -22.62
C LYS A 408 -15.25 21.35 -23.93
N HIS A 409 -14.51 21.58 -25.02
CA HIS A 409 -14.75 20.91 -26.30
C HIS A 409 -14.55 19.40 -26.22
N LYS A 410 -13.49 18.93 -25.56
CA LYS A 410 -13.27 17.48 -25.38
C LYS A 410 -14.40 16.84 -24.59
N ARG A 411 -14.91 17.50 -23.55
CA ARG A 411 -16.06 17.04 -22.77
C ARG A 411 -17.31 16.90 -23.64
N VAL A 412 -17.68 17.96 -24.37
CA VAL A 412 -18.85 17.93 -25.27
C VAL A 412 -18.70 16.86 -26.34
N LYS A 413 -17.51 16.75 -26.96
CA LYS A 413 -17.23 15.71 -27.95
C LYS A 413 -17.34 14.30 -27.37
N ALA A 414 -16.79 14.05 -26.18
CA ALA A 414 -16.85 12.74 -25.54
C ALA A 414 -18.30 12.34 -25.19
N ILE A 415 -19.10 13.28 -24.69
CA ILE A 415 -20.54 13.08 -24.44
C ILE A 415 -21.26 12.72 -25.75
N TYR A 416 -21.01 13.50 -26.81
CA TYR A 416 -21.62 13.27 -28.12
C TYR A 416 -21.28 11.87 -28.66
N VAL A 417 -19.99 11.49 -28.64
CA VAL A 417 -19.51 10.18 -29.11
C VAL A 417 -20.22 9.03 -28.37
N ILE A 418 -20.27 9.07 -27.04
CA ILE A 418 -20.92 8.01 -26.25
C ILE A 418 -22.43 7.96 -26.53
N LYS A 419 -23.10 9.12 -26.64
CA LYS A 419 -24.53 9.17 -26.98
C LYS A 419 -24.81 8.61 -28.37
N GLN A 420 -23.98 8.93 -29.36
CA GLN A 420 -24.12 8.38 -30.72
C GLN A 420 -23.88 6.87 -30.75
N ALA A 421 -22.85 6.37 -30.05
CA ALA A 421 -22.60 4.94 -29.92
C ALA A 421 -23.79 4.21 -29.29
N ARG A 422 -24.44 4.81 -28.28
CA ARG A 422 -25.65 4.25 -27.66
C ARG A 422 -26.84 4.18 -28.62
N ILE A 423 -26.98 5.15 -29.52
CA ILE A 423 -28.05 5.16 -30.53
C ILE A 423 -27.75 4.12 -31.62
N ALA A 424 -26.51 4.06 -32.10
CA ALA A 424 -26.09 3.14 -33.16
C ALA A 424 -26.10 1.67 -32.68
N HIS A 425 -25.85 1.42 -31.40
CA HIS A 425 -25.76 0.08 -30.82
C HIS A 425 -26.56 -0.03 -29.52
N PRO A 426 -27.89 -0.21 -29.59
CA PRO A 426 -28.75 -0.31 -28.41
C PRO A 426 -28.41 -1.47 -27.47
N ASP A 427 -27.82 -2.55 -27.99
CA ASP A 427 -27.49 -3.76 -27.23
C ASP A 427 -26.16 -3.70 -26.47
N TRP A 428 -25.34 -2.67 -26.72
CA TRP A 428 -24.05 -2.55 -26.07
C TRP A 428 -24.18 -2.33 -24.56
N LEU A 429 -23.40 -3.11 -23.81
CA LEU A 429 -23.25 -2.94 -22.37
C LEU A 429 -22.22 -1.83 -22.08
N GLN A 430 -22.19 -1.37 -20.83
CA GLN A 430 -21.19 -0.36 -20.40
C GLN A 430 -19.75 -0.80 -20.69
N LYS A 431 -19.47 -2.12 -20.63
CA LYS A 431 -18.15 -2.67 -20.95
C LYS A 431 -17.80 -2.53 -22.45
N ASP A 432 -18.79 -2.65 -23.33
CA ASP A 432 -18.60 -2.61 -24.78
C ASP A 432 -18.35 -1.17 -25.21
N ILE A 433 -19.14 -0.21 -24.69
CA ILE A 433 -18.86 1.23 -24.87
C ILE A 433 -17.49 1.60 -24.31
N LYS A 434 -17.09 1.07 -23.16
CA LYS A 434 -15.76 1.31 -22.59
C LYS A 434 -14.64 0.79 -23.50
N GLN A 435 -14.86 -0.34 -24.18
CA GLN A 435 -13.87 -0.94 -25.06
C GLN A 435 -13.80 -0.23 -26.40
N GLN A 436 -14.94 -0.02 -27.06
CA GLN A 436 -15.03 0.58 -28.39
C GLN A 436 -14.79 2.09 -28.36
N GLU A 437 -15.43 2.80 -27.43
CA GLU A 437 -15.30 4.26 -27.27
C GLU A 437 -14.36 4.64 -26.12
N SER A 438 -13.24 3.91 -26.01
CA SER A 438 -12.30 4.01 -24.88
C SER A 438 -11.81 5.44 -24.60
N GLN A 439 -11.45 6.20 -25.64
CA GLN A 439 -10.95 7.57 -25.48
C GLN A 439 -12.00 8.50 -24.85
N ALA A 440 -13.23 8.46 -25.35
CA ALA A 440 -14.34 9.27 -24.84
C ALA A 440 -14.74 8.82 -23.42
N PHE A 441 -14.81 7.50 -23.20
CA PHE A 441 -15.14 6.91 -21.90
C PHE A 441 -14.15 7.32 -20.81
N PHE A 442 -12.84 7.11 -21.04
CA PHE A 442 -11.85 7.42 -20.02
C PHE A 442 -11.69 8.92 -19.81
N TYR A 443 -11.89 9.74 -20.86
CA TYR A 443 -11.91 11.19 -20.70
C TYR A 443 -12.98 11.64 -19.70
N LEU A 444 -14.24 11.21 -19.86
CA LEU A 444 -15.30 11.55 -18.91
C LEU A 444 -15.09 10.85 -17.55
N TYR A 445 -14.58 9.63 -17.50
CA TYR A 445 -14.30 8.94 -16.23
C TYR A 445 -13.34 9.72 -15.32
N HIS A 446 -12.34 10.38 -15.91
CA HIS A 446 -11.35 11.19 -15.18
C HIS A 446 -11.81 12.63 -14.92
N HIS A 447 -12.66 13.21 -15.77
CA HIS A 447 -12.97 14.64 -15.71
C HIS A 447 -14.42 14.99 -15.38
N ASP A 448 -15.40 14.11 -15.65
CA ASP A 448 -16.83 14.33 -15.39
C ASP A 448 -17.59 12.99 -15.28
N ARG A 449 -17.55 12.39 -14.08
CA ARG A 449 -18.18 11.08 -13.81
C ARG A 449 -19.71 11.13 -13.89
N GLU A 450 -20.31 12.26 -13.56
CA GLU A 450 -21.77 12.42 -13.60
C GLU A 450 -22.28 12.44 -15.04
N ALA A 451 -21.62 13.21 -15.92
CA ALA A 451 -21.95 13.16 -17.35
C ALA A 451 -21.74 11.76 -17.95
N LEU A 452 -20.70 11.03 -17.54
CA LEU A 452 -20.49 9.65 -17.98
C LEU A 452 -21.66 8.74 -17.57
N LYS A 453 -22.08 8.78 -16.30
CA LYS A 453 -23.20 7.97 -15.82
C LYS A 453 -24.49 8.25 -16.58
N GLN A 454 -24.78 9.52 -16.85
CA GLN A 454 -26.00 9.93 -17.56
C GLN A 454 -26.02 9.47 -19.03
N CYS A 455 -24.85 9.34 -19.67
CA CYS A 455 -24.76 8.93 -21.06
C CYS A 455 -24.73 7.40 -21.26
N LEU A 456 -24.28 6.65 -20.25
CA LEU A 456 -24.18 5.18 -20.33
C LEU A 456 -25.54 4.47 -20.23
N PRO A 457 -25.67 3.27 -20.82
CA PRO A 457 -26.84 2.41 -20.65
C PRO A 457 -26.95 1.90 -19.20
N PRO A 458 -28.15 1.47 -18.76
CA PRO A 458 -28.35 0.94 -17.40
C PRO A 458 -27.46 -0.30 -17.14
N ARG A 459 -27.05 -0.47 -15.88
CA ARG A 459 -26.21 -1.61 -15.48
C ARG A 459 -27.05 -2.90 -15.50
N ARG A 460 -26.57 -3.92 -16.22
CA ARG A 460 -27.09 -5.29 -16.11
C ARG A 460 -26.25 -6.08 -15.10
N ALA A 461 -26.89 -6.94 -14.31
CA ALA A 461 -26.17 -7.83 -13.41
C ALA A 461 -25.30 -8.81 -14.23
N PRO A 462 -24.02 -9.02 -13.87
CA PRO A 462 -23.18 -9.96 -14.59
C PRO A 462 -23.67 -11.39 -14.36
N THR A 463 -23.81 -12.16 -15.45
CA THR A 463 -23.87 -13.62 -15.39
C THR A 463 -22.44 -14.16 -15.33
N PRO A 464 -22.05 -14.91 -14.29
CA PRO A 464 -20.71 -15.49 -14.22
C PRO A 464 -20.53 -16.49 -15.36
N PRO A 465 -19.37 -16.47 -16.06
CA PRO A 465 -19.09 -17.49 -17.06
C PRO A 465 -19.07 -18.88 -16.42
N PRO A 466 -19.47 -19.93 -17.15
CA PRO A 466 -19.39 -21.29 -16.65
C PRO A 466 -17.93 -21.64 -16.29
N PHE A 467 -17.73 -22.29 -15.14
CA PHE A 467 -16.40 -22.68 -14.67
C PHE A 467 -15.89 -23.89 -15.48
N ASP A 468 -14.71 -23.76 -16.08
CA ASP A 468 -14.07 -24.82 -16.88
C ASP A 468 -13.39 -25.85 -15.97
N TRP A 469 -14.16 -26.89 -15.61
CA TRP A 469 -13.70 -27.98 -14.75
C TRP A 469 -12.61 -28.84 -15.40
N ALA A 470 -12.59 -28.98 -16.73
CA ALA A 470 -11.60 -29.80 -17.41
C ALA A 470 -10.20 -29.18 -17.33
N LYS A 471 -10.11 -27.85 -17.48
CA LYS A 471 -8.87 -27.12 -17.32
C LYS A 471 -8.34 -27.18 -15.89
N GLU A 472 -9.22 -27.03 -14.90
CA GLU A 472 -8.84 -27.12 -13.49
C GLU A 472 -8.39 -28.55 -13.12
N ASP A 473 -9.05 -29.59 -13.64
CA ASP A 473 -8.65 -30.98 -13.46
C ASP A 473 -7.22 -31.24 -13.97
N MET A 474 -6.87 -30.73 -15.15
CA MET A 474 -5.50 -30.82 -15.68
C MET A 474 -4.47 -30.09 -14.80
N ARG A 475 -4.81 -28.88 -14.31
CA ARG A 475 -3.93 -28.10 -13.45
C ARG A 475 -3.62 -28.84 -12.14
N LEU A 476 -4.64 -29.41 -11.51
CA LEU A 476 -4.51 -30.10 -10.23
C LEU A 476 -3.68 -31.39 -10.36
N ILE A 477 -3.82 -32.14 -11.45
CA ILE A 477 -2.96 -33.31 -11.72
C ILE A 477 -1.50 -32.90 -11.87
N ALA A 478 -1.23 -31.84 -12.65
CA ALA A 478 0.14 -31.38 -12.86
C ALA A 478 0.80 -30.99 -11.53
N ALA A 479 0.05 -30.34 -10.64
CA ALA A 479 0.52 -29.99 -9.30
C ALA A 479 0.66 -31.22 -8.39
N LEU A 480 -0.25 -32.20 -8.45
CA LEU A 480 -0.13 -33.47 -7.71
C LEU A 480 1.13 -34.24 -8.12
N LYS A 481 1.44 -34.30 -9.41
CA LYS A 481 2.64 -35.00 -9.93
C LYS A 481 3.95 -34.38 -9.48
N GLN A 482 3.95 -33.13 -9.00
CA GLN A 482 5.13 -32.47 -8.44
C GLN A 482 5.35 -32.81 -6.95
N LEU A 483 4.41 -33.51 -6.30
CA LEU A 483 4.59 -33.94 -4.93
C LEU A 483 5.57 -35.11 -4.86
N THR A 484 6.49 -35.04 -3.89
CA THR A 484 7.40 -36.12 -3.53
C THR A 484 6.92 -36.82 -2.26
N ALA A 485 7.22 -38.11 -2.12
CA ALA A 485 6.86 -38.88 -0.93
C ALA A 485 7.57 -38.34 0.33
N PRO A 486 6.93 -38.37 1.53
CA PRO A 486 5.63 -38.98 1.82
C PRO A 486 4.44 -38.12 1.36
N TYR A 487 3.43 -38.76 0.78
CA TYR A 487 2.25 -38.09 0.25
C TYR A 487 1.28 -37.60 1.35
N PRO A 488 0.48 -36.55 1.09
CA PRO A 488 -0.46 -36.01 2.07
C PRO A 488 -1.57 -37.01 2.43
N GLN A 489 -1.85 -37.23 3.71
CA GLN A 489 -2.83 -38.23 4.17
C GLN A 489 -4.30 -37.77 4.17
N SER A 490 -4.64 -36.64 3.52
CA SER A 490 -6.04 -36.21 3.40
C SER A 490 -6.25 -35.27 2.22
N LEU A 491 -7.48 -35.21 1.70
CA LEU A 491 -7.88 -34.23 0.67
C LEU A 491 -7.58 -32.78 1.07
N SER A 492 -7.72 -32.46 2.36
CA SER A 492 -7.38 -31.12 2.87
C SER A 492 -5.88 -30.84 2.80
N ALA A 493 -5.05 -31.83 3.12
CA ALA A 493 -3.59 -31.69 3.07
C ALA A 493 -3.07 -31.66 1.62
N ALA A 494 -3.62 -32.51 0.75
CA ALA A 494 -3.34 -32.49 -0.68
C ALA A 494 -3.74 -31.16 -1.30
N GLY A 495 -4.94 -30.66 -1.00
CA GLY A 495 -5.43 -29.38 -1.51
C GLY A 495 -4.55 -28.18 -1.11
N ARG A 496 -4.02 -28.19 0.12
CA ARG A 496 -3.04 -27.17 0.55
C ARG A 496 -1.73 -27.26 -0.21
N ALA A 497 -1.21 -28.48 -0.40
CA ALA A 497 0.07 -28.70 -1.07
C ALA A 497 0.02 -28.24 -2.53
N ILE A 498 -1.13 -28.38 -3.20
CA ILE A 498 -1.30 -28.03 -4.63
C ILE A 498 -2.09 -26.72 -4.87
N SER A 499 -2.46 -26.01 -3.80
CA SER A 499 -3.31 -24.81 -3.86
C SER A 499 -4.59 -25.02 -4.69
N ASP A 500 -5.43 -25.96 -4.24
CA ASP A 500 -6.66 -26.38 -4.93
C ASP A 500 -7.87 -25.47 -4.72
N ASN A 501 -7.73 -24.41 -3.90
CA ASN A 501 -8.84 -23.53 -3.49
C ASN A 501 -10.07 -24.28 -2.89
N GLY A 502 -9.86 -25.49 -2.35
CA GLY A 502 -10.91 -26.35 -1.80
C GLY A 502 -11.70 -27.14 -2.83
N HIS A 503 -11.30 -27.17 -4.11
CA HIS A 503 -11.96 -27.96 -5.15
C HIS A 503 -11.91 -29.46 -4.89
N LEU A 504 -10.81 -29.99 -4.32
CA LEU A 504 -10.71 -31.40 -3.96
C LEU A 504 -11.74 -31.82 -2.90
N ARG A 505 -12.18 -30.89 -2.05
CA ARG A 505 -13.18 -31.16 -1.01
C ARG A 505 -14.61 -30.96 -1.49
N LYS A 506 -14.85 -29.93 -2.30
CA LYS A 506 -16.20 -29.47 -2.64
C LYS A 506 -16.68 -29.97 -4.01
N ASN A 507 -15.76 -30.32 -4.90
CA ASN A 507 -16.05 -30.51 -6.32
C ASN A 507 -15.31 -31.70 -6.93
N LEU A 508 -14.91 -32.68 -6.12
CA LEU A 508 -14.12 -33.83 -6.57
C LEU A 508 -14.82 -34.63 -7.68
N THR A 509 -16.15 -34.71 -7.65
CA THR A 509 -16.97 -35.36 -8.68
C THR A 509 -16.83 -34.72 -10.07
N LYS A 510 -16.37 -33.47 -10.14
CA LYS A 510 -16.12 -32.73 -11.39
C LYS A 510 -14.68 -32.82 -11.86
N LEU A 511 -13.83 -33.58 -11.15
CA LEU A 511 -12.38 -33.69 -11.35
C LEU A 511 -11.97 -35.16 -11.49
N PRO A 512 -12.43 -35.89 -12.53
CA PRO A 512 -12.28 -37.33 -12.63
C PRO A 512 -10.82 -37.80 -12.69
N ARG A 513 -9.94 -37.03 -13.34
CA ARG A 513 -8.53 -37.42 -13.47
C ARG A 513 -7.74 -37.13 -12.19
N THR A 514 -8.03 -36.01 -11.53
CA THR A 514 -7.49 -35.69 -10.21
C THR A 514 -7.94 -36.72 -9.17
N HIS A 515 -9.21 -37.15 -9.20
CA HIS A 515 -9.72 -38.23 -8.35
C HIS A 515 -8.89 -39.50 -8.50
N ALA A 516 -8.69 -39.97 -9.74
CA ALA A 516 -7.89 -41.16 -10.02
C ALA A 516 -6.45 -41.05 -9.49
N GLN A 517 -5.82 -39.87 -9.61
CA GLN A 517 -4.47 -39.64 -9.10
C GLN A 517 -4.41 -39.63 -7.56
N LEU A 518 -5.43 -39.09 -6.89
CA LEU A 518 -5.50 -39.11 -5.42
C LEU A 518 -5.67 -40.53 -4.88
N VAL A 519 -6.46 -41.39 -5.56
CA VAL A 519 -6.55 -42.83 -5.25
C VAL A 519 -5.21 -43.51 -5.45
N ALA A 520 -4.49 -43.21 -6.56
CA ALA A 520 -3.17 -43.78 -6.83
C ALA A 520 -2.12 -43.42 -5.76
N TYR A 521 -2.22 -42.24 -5.15
CA TYR A 521 -1.37 -41.79 -4.05
C TYR A 521 -1.88 -42.20 -2.66
N GLN A 522 -2.93 -43.02 -2.59
CA GLN A 522 -3.56 -43.49 -1.34
C GLN A 522 -4.00 -42.32 -0.42
N ILE A 523 -4.39 -41.19 -1.02
CA ILE A 523 -4.85 -39.99 -0.30
C ILE A 523 -6.36 -40.11 0.02
N ILE A 524 -7.08 -40.87 -0.80
CA ILE A 524 -8.49 -41.23 -0.64
C ILE A 524 -8.70 -42.70 -0.99
N ASP A 525 -9.70 -43.31 -0.36
CA ASP A 525 -10.15 -44.65 -0.70
C ASP A 525 -10.89 -44.67 -2.05
N LYS A 526 -10.96 -45.86 -2.67
CA LYS A 526 -11.52 -46.08 -4.01
C LYS A 526 -12.96 -45.62 -4.18
#